data_AF-A0A9X8ZDF8-F1
#
_entry.id   AF-A0A9X8ZDF8-F1
#
_cell.length_a   1.000
_cell.length_b   1.000
_cell.length_c   1.000
_cell.angle_alpha   90.00
_cell.angle_beta   90.00
_cell.angle_gamma   90.00
#
_symmetry.space_group_name_H-M   'P 1'
#
loop_
_entity.id
_entity.type
_entity.pdbx_description
1 polymer ?
#
loop_
_entity_poly.entity_id
_entity_poly.type
_entity_poly.pdbx_seq_one_letter_code
_entity_poly.pdbx_strand_id
1 'polypeptide(L)'
;MTKQEFLNRYEAEKLNIGEYIMVLDTITDESLVIGCAHDQGVWKVYKTRERGGHYIIKEIASENEAFDFLYELILSRHNRINN
;
A
#
# COMPACT_ATOMS: atom_id res chain seq x y z
N MET A 1 -3.29 -11.74 3.72
CA MET A 1 -1.99 -12.04 4.34
C MET A 1 -1.76 -11.05 5.47
N THR A 2 -1.04 -11.42 6.52
CA THR A 2 -0.67 -10.50 7.62
C THR A 2 0.33 -9.43 7.13
N LYS A 3 0.47 -8.32 7.88
CA LYS A 3 1.49 -7.30 7.61
C LYS A 3 2.90 -7.88 7.46
N GLN A 4 3.27 -8.83 8.32
CA GLN A 4 4.60 -9.44 8.30
C GLN A 4 4.81 -10.31 7.06
N GLU A 5 3.81 -11.11 6.69
CA GLU A 5 3.87 -11.91 5.46
C GLU A 5 3.99 -11.03 4.22
N PHE A 6 3.26 -9.92 4.19
CA PHE A 6 3.35 -8.93 3.12
C PHE A 6 4.77 -8.35 2.99
N LEU A 7 5.38 -7.89 4.10
CA LEU A 7 6.75 -7.37 4.09
C LEU A 7 7.76 -8.42 3.63
N ASN A 8 7.63 -9.66 4.11
CA ASN A 8 8.50 -10.75 3.70
C ASN A 8 8.42 -11.01 2.19
N ARG A 9 7.20 -10.98 1.60
CA ARG A 9 7.02 -11.15 0.15
C ARG A 9 7.56 -9.96 -0.64
N TYR A 10 7.28 -8.74 -0.19
CA TYR A 10 7.76 -7.51 -0.82
C TYR A 10 9.28 -7.52 -1.00
N GLU A 11 10.00 -7.88 0.07
CA GLU A 11 11.46 -7.98 0.07
C GLU A 11 11.97 -9.19 -0.75
N ALA A 12 11.36 -10.37 -0.57
CA ALA A 12 11.78 -11.59 -1.26
C ALA A 12 11.64 -11.50 -2.78
N GLU A 13 10.54 -10.90 -3.24
CA GLU A 13 10.25 -10.71 -4.67
C GLU A 13 10.90 -9.44 -5.25
N LYS A 14 11.58 -8.64 -4.41
CA LYS A 14 12.22 -7.38 -4.79
C LYS A 14 11.28 -6.46 -5.56
N LEU A 15 10.07 -6.30 -5.03
CA LEU A 15 9.03 -5.51 -5.67
C LEU A 15 9.48 -4.05 -5.78
N ASN A 16 9.11 -3.44 -6.90
CA ASN A 16 9.55 -2.10 -7.28
C ASN A 16 8.31 -1.24 -7.51
N ILE A 17 8.18 -0.18 -6.73
CA ILE A 17 7.06 0.75 -6.83
C ILE A 17 7.43 2.08 -7.48
N GLY A 18 8.68 2.19 -7.95
CA GLY A 18 9.25 3.38 -8.57
C GLY A 18 9.53 4.44 -7.52
N GLU A 19 9.10 5.67 -7.78
CA GLU A 19 9.26 6.81 -6.87
C GLU A 19 8.29 6.77 -5.67
N TYR A 20 7.39 5.80 -5.63
CA TYR A 20 6.50 5.66 -4.49
C TYR A 20 7.25 5.13 -3.27
N ILE A 21 6.90 5.63 -2.10
CA ILE A 21 7.29 5.06 -0.81
C ILE A 21 6.11 4.32 -0.19
N MET A 22 6.40 3.43 0.74
CA MET A 22 5.41 2.61 1.41
C MET A 22 5.24 3.00 2.88
N VAL A 23 4.00 3.15 3.33
CA VAL A 23 3.66 3.48 4.73
C VAL A 23 2.52 2.58 5.22
N LEU A 24 2.73 1.81 6.29
CA LEU A 24 1.86 0.69 6.69
C LEU A 24 1.17 0.85 8.05
N ASP A 25 1.24 2.03 8.67
CA ASP A 25 0.78 2.24 10.05
C ASP A 25 -0.07 3.49 10.22
N THR A 26 0.15 4.50 9.38
CA THR A 26 -0.52 5.79 9.48
C THR A 26 -0.93 6.26 8.10
N ILE A 27 -1.92 7.13 8.05
CA ILE A 27 -2.26 7.89 6.86
C ILE A 27 -1.40 9.16 6.87
N THR A 28 -0.74 9.43 5.75
CA THR A 28 0.10 10.62 5.56
C THR A 28 -0.33 11.37 4.31
N ASP A 29 -0.06 12.67 4.29
CA ASP A 29 -0.22 13.54 3.12
C ASP A 29 1.10 13.77 2.36
N GLU A 30 2.17 13.06 2.74
CA GLU A 30 3.43 13.05 2.00
C GLU A 30 3.23 12.62 0.55
N SER A 31 3.96 13.26 -0.37
CA SER A 31 3.84 12.96 -1.79
C SER A 31 4.32 11.55 -2.14
N LEU A 32 3.66 10.92 -3.11
CA LEU A 32 4.06 9.62 -3.67
C LEU A 32 4.11 8.48 -2.64
N VAL A 33 3.09 8.35 -1.82
CA VAL A 33 2.92 7.25 -0.86
C VAL A 33 1.88 6.27 -1.37
N ILE A 34 2.16 4.97 -1.25
CA ILE A 34 1.16 3.90 -1.27
C ILE A 34 1.15 3.30 0.13
N GLY A 35 -0.01 3.20 0.76
CA GLY A 35 -0.07 2.76 2.13
C GLY A 35 -1.31 1.96 2.51
N CYS A 36 -1.24 1.38 3.70
CA CYS A 36 -2.33 0.66 4.33
C CYS A 36 -2.28 0.99 5.82
N ALA A 37 -3.35 1.54 6.39
CA ALA A 37 -3.38 1.91 7.79
C ALA A 37 -4.74 1.56 8.41
N HIS A 38 -4.73 1.16 9.67
CA HIS A 38 -5.96 0.94 10.42
C HIS A 38 -6.41 2.26 11.07
N ASP A 39 -7.50 2.83 10.58
CA ASP A 39 -8.03 4.12 11.02
C ASP A 39 -9.55 4.05 11.17
N GLN A 40 -10.06 4.60 12.29
CA GLN A 40 -11.50 4.59 12.61
C GLN A 40 -12.16 3.20 12.62
N GLY A 41 -11.40 2.14 12.95
CA GLY A 41 -11.92 0.77 13.05
C GLY A 41 -12.03 0.03 11.72
N VAL A 42 -11.46 0.57 10.64
CA VAL A 42 -11.35 -0.07 9.33
C VAL A 42 -9.93 0.05 8.79
N TRP A 43 -9.51 -0.93 7.99
CA TRP A 43 -8.26 -0.84 7.24
C TRP A 43 -8.48 -0.04 5.97
N LYS A 44 -7.66 0.99 5.78
CA LYS A 44 -7.72 1.89 4.64
C LYS A 44 -6.47 1.69 3.80
N VAL A 45 -6.65 1.17 2.59
CA VAL A 45 -5.59 1.18 1.58
C VAL A 45 -5.69 2.50 0.83
N TYR A 46 -4.62 3.28 0.85
CA TYR A 46 -4.62 4.65 0.39
C TYR A 46 -3.41 4.94 -0.50
N LYS A 47 -3.50 6.05 -1.22
CA LYS A 47 -2.39 6.57 -2.02
C LYS A 47 -2.40 8.09 -2.01
N THR A 48 -1.23 8.69 -2.10
CA THR A 48 -1.10 10.15 -2.18
C THR A 48 -0.77 10.59 -3.59
N ARG A 49 -1.13 11.84 -3.88
CA ARG A 49 -0.80 12.50 -5.15
C ARG A 49 0.55 13.19 -5.04
N GLU A 50 1.13 13.56 -6.17
CA GLU A 50 2.39 14.32 -6.21
C GLU A 50 2.30 15.70 -5.53
N ARG A 51 1.11 16.32 -5.54
CA ARG A 51 0.87 17.68 -5.01
C ARG A 51 0.08 17.67 -3.70
N GLY A 52 0.37 16.70 -2.83
CA GLY A 52 -0.25 16.56 -1.52
C GLY A 52 -1.66 15.96 -1.54
N GLY A 53 -2.08 15.46 -0.39
CA GLY A 53 -3.37 14.85 -0.16
C GLY A 53 -3.38 13.35 -0.45
N HIS A 54 -3.82 12.58 0.53
CA HIS A 54 -4.18 11.17 0.37
C HIS A 54 -5.59 11.01 -0.19
N TYR A 55 -5.82 9.89 -0.85
CA TYR A 55 -7.16 9.39 -1.13
C TYR A 55 -7.22 7.90 -0.81
N ILE A 56 -8.38 7.49 -0.30
CA ILE A 56 -8.62 6.09 0.04
C ILE A 56 -8.98 5.33 -1.24
N ILE A 57 -8.22 4.30 -1.55
CA ILE A 57 -8.48 3.39 -2.66
C ILE A 57 -9.58 2.41 -2.26
N LYS A 58 -9.48 1.86 -1.04
CA LYS A 58 -10.44 0.88 -0.53
C LYS A 58 -10.44 0.85 1.00
N GLU A 59 -11.63 0.71 1.58
CA GLU A 59 -11.84 0.42 3.00
C GLU A 59 -12.19 -1.06 3.17
N ILE A 60 -11.54 -1.72 4.12
CA ILE A 60 -11.58 -3.17 4.30
C ILE A 60 -11.65 -3.48 5.80
N ALA A 61 -12.52 -4.40 6.21
CA ALA A 61 -12.71 -4.72 7.62
C ALA A 61 -11.59 -5.58 8.21
N SER A 62 -10.96 -6.43 7.39
CA SER A 62 -9.95 -7.40 7.81
C SER A 62 -8.54 -6.93 7.45
N GLU A 63 -7.60 -7.04 8.40
CA GLU A 63 -6.17 -6.79 8.14
C GLU A 63 -5.68 -7.62 6.96
N ASN A 64 -6.01 -8.91 6.98
CA ASN A 64 -5.49 -9.85 6.01
C ASN A 64 -5.92 -9.49 4.59
N GLU A 65 -7.19 -9.14 4.42
CA GLU A 65 -7.73 -8.71 3.13
C GLU A 65 -7.16 -7.37 2.68
N ALA A 66 -6.85 -6.47 3.62
CA ALA A 66 -6.27 -5.17 3.31
C ALA A 66 -4.84 -5.30 2.77
N PHE A 67 -4.03 -6.13 3.40
CA PHE A 67 -2.68 -6.43 2.93
C PHE A 67 -2.66 -7.29 1.67
N ASP A 68 -3.62 -8.20 1.47
CA ASP A 68 -3.78 -8.90 0.18
C ASP A 68 -4.10 -7.91 -0.94
N PHE A 69 -5.02 -6.98 -0.70
CA PHE A 69 -5.37 -5.95 -1.68
C PHE A 69 -4.20 -5.00 -1.96
N LEU A 70 -3.46 -4.58 -0.92
CA LEU A 70 -2.26 -3.78 -1.06
C LEU A 70 -1.22 -4.51 -1.93
N TYR A 71 -1.00 -5.80 -1.67
CA TYR A 71 -0.05 -6.62 -2.42
C TYR A 71 -0.36 -6.64 -3.92
N GLU A 72 -1.61 -6.89 -4.30
CA GLU A 72 -2.04 -6.88 -5.70
C GLU A 72 -1.79 -5.51 -6.36
N LEU A 73 -2.00 -4.42 -5.62
CA LEU A 73 -1.74 -3.06 -6.11
C LEU A 73 -0.25 -2.81 -6.35
N ILE A 74 0.60 -3.27 -5.43
CA ILE A 74 2.06 -3.18 -5.54
C ILE A 74 2.56 -4.02 -6.72
N LEU A 75 2.07 -5.26 -6.87
CA LEU A 75 2.40 -6.13 -8.00
C LEU A 75 2.01 -5.51 -9.34
N SER A 76 0.80 -4.97 -9.45
CA SER A 76 0.34 -4.29 -10.66
C SER A 76 1.25 -3.11 -11.04
N ARG A 77 1.69 -2.33 -10.03
CA ARG A 77 2.64 -1.22 -10.23
C ARG A 77 4.01 -1.70 -10.67
N HIS A 78 4.57 -2.71 -10.00
CA HIS A 78 5.85 -3.33 -10.36
C HIS A 78 5.85 -3.83 -11.80
N ASN A 79 4.83 -4.58 -12.18
CA ASN A 79 4.68 -5.07 -13.54
C ASN A 79 4.59 -3.92 -14.56
N ARG A 80 3.88 -2.84 -14.24
CA ARG A 80 3.79 -1.67 -15.12
C ARG A 80 5.11 -0.91 -15.30
N ILE A 81 6.01 -0.94 -14.32
CA ILE A 81 7.31 -0.26 -14.40
C ILE A 81 8.33 -1.09 -15.19
N ASN A 82 8.23 -2.41 -15.10
CA ASN A 82 9.19 -3.34 -15.69
C ASN A 82 8.77 -3.90 -17.06
N ASN A 83 7.60 -3.50 -17.58
CA ASN A 83 7.15 -3.77 -18.95
C ASN A 83 7.36 -2.53 -19.82
#